data_AF-A0AAQ3RGT3-F1
#
_entry.id   AF-A0AAQ3RGT3-F1
#
_cell.length_a   1.000
_cell.length_b   1.000
_cell.length_c   1.000
_cell.angle_alpha   90.00
_cell.angle_beta   90.00
_cell.angle_gamma   90.00
#
_symmetry.space_group_name_H-M   'P 1'
#
loop_
_entity.id
_entity.type
_entity.pdbx_description
1 polymer ?
#
loop_
_entity_poly.entity_id
_entity_poly.type
_entity_poly.pdbx_seq_one_letter_code
_entity_poly.pdbx_strand_id
1 'polypeptide(L)'
;MVLVFPYGSVPLKTYLPDGDIDLTALSCQNIEDGLVSDVRAVLHGEEINEAAEYEVKDVRFIDAEVKLVDQLVAKDHLFKRSIILIKAWCYYESRVLGAHHGLISTYALETLVLYIFHQFHVSLDAEVPENGGNTLLTEEFIRSCVESFSVPSRGSDLNLRAFPQKHLNIIDPLKENNNLGRSVNKGM
;
A
#
# COMPACT_ATOMS: atom_id res chain seq x y z
N MET A 1 -24.24 8.09 15.03
CA MET A 1 -23.45 6.91 15.45
C MET A 1 -22.25 6.83 14.53
N VAL A 2 -21.04 6.88 15.09
CA VAL A 2 -19.77 6.78 14.35
C VAL A 2 -19.20 5.39 14.60
N LEU A 3 -18.87 4.68 13.54
CA LEU A 3 -18.19 3.38 13.60
C LEU A 3 -16.75 3.56 13.14
N VAL A 4 -15.79 3.18 13.97
CA VAL A 4 -14.37 3.25 13.65
C VAL A 4 -13.87 1.86 13.32
N PHE A 5 -13.28 1.70 12.15
CA PHE A 5 -12.67 0.47 11.67
C PHE A 5 -11.17 0.69 11.46
N PRO A 6 -10.33 -0.31 11.75
CA PRO A 6 -8.95 -0.27 11.29
C PRO A 6 -8.89 -0.31 9.76
N TYR A 7 -7.89 0.33 9.17
CA TYR A 7 -7.60 0.31 7.73
C TYR A 7 -6.12 0.01 7.47
N GLY A 8 -5.71 0.02 6.20
CA GLY A 8 -4.32 -0.15 5.78
C GLY A 8 -3.73 -1.48 6.24
N SER A 9 -2.64 -1.42 6.98
CA SER A 9 -1.88 -2.62 7.39
C SER A 9 -2.59 -3.45 8.47
N VAL A 10 -3.53 -2.85 9.20
CA VAL A 10 -4.14 -3.46 10.39
C VAL A 10 -5.17 -4.55 10.03
N PRO A 11 -6.16 -4.33 9.12
CA PRO A 11 -7.11 -5.37 8.70
C PRO A 11 -6.45 -6.62 8.13
N LEU A 12 -5.36 -6.43 7.39
CA LEU A 12 -4.61 -7.54 6.80
C LEU A 12 -3.63 -8.18 7.80
N LYS A 13 -3.40 -7.58 8.98
CA LYS A 13 -2.37 -7.98 9.95
C LYS A 13 -0.96 -7.99 9.35
N THR A 14 -0.67 -7.01 8.50
CA THR A 14 0.60 -6.83 7.79
C THR A 14 1.37 -5.60 8.26
N TYR A 15 1.07 -5.12 9.48
CA TYR A 15 1.76 -4.00 10.13
C TYR A 15 3.13 -4.41 10.64
N LEU A 16 4.08 -3.47 10.60
CA LEU A 16 5.38 -3.59 11.26
C LEU A 16 5.28 -2.99 12.68
N PRO A 17 6.19 -3.32 13.63
CA PRO A 17 6.17 -2.76 14.98
C PRO A 17 6.13 -1.23 15.03
N ASP A 18 6.81 -0.56 14.09
CA ASP A 18 6.89 0.90 13.98
C ASP A 18 5.92 1.45 12.92
N GLY A 19 4.95 0.64 12.47
CA GLY A 19 4.01 1.03 11.42
C GLY A 19 2.93 1.98 11.92
N ASP A 20 2.48 2.87 11.03
CA ASP A 20 1.37 3.76 11.30
C ASP A 20 0.06 2.98 11.57
N ILE A 21 -0.81 3.56 12.41
CA ILE A 21 -2.16 3.04 12.65
C ILE A 21 -3.13 3.78 11.74
N ASP A 22 -3.58 3.11 10.70
CA ASP A 22 -4.63 3.62 9.82
C ASP A 22 -6.01 3.29 10.41
N LEU A 23 -6.86 4.31 10.57
CA LEU A 23 -8.26 4.16 11.00
C LEU A 23 -9.20 4.78 9.96
N THR A 24 -10.40 4.21 9.84
CA THR A 24 -11.49 4.74 9.02
C THR A 24 -12.71 4.93 9.91
N ALA A 25 -13.24 6.16 9.95
CA ALA A 25 -14.48 6.48 10.65
C ALA A 25 -15.63 6.55 9.64
N LEU A 26 -16.68 5.76 9.85
CA LEU A 26 -17.90 5.76 9.06
C LEU A 26 -19.05 6.35 9.88
N SER A 27 -19.82 7.27 9.28
CA SER A 27 -21.04 7.81 9.88
C SER A 27 -22.25 7.46 9.02
N CYS A 28 -23.36 7.10 9.68
CA CYS A 28 -24.61 6.71 9.01
C CYS A 28 -25.47 7.90 8.55
N GLN A 29 -25.04 9.15 8.80
CA GLN A 29 -25.75 10.36 8.38
C GLN A 29 -24.89 11.12 7.36
N ASN A 30 -25.47 11.45 6.20
CA ASN A 30 -24.88 12.27 5.12
C ASN A 30 -24.59 13.71 5.60
N ILE A 31 -23.61 13.86 6.48
CA ILE A 31 -23.07 15.15 6.92
C ILE A 31 -21.57 15.07 6.64
N GLU A 32 -21.19 15.11 5.35
CA GLU A 32 -19.80 14.95 4.89
C GLU A 32 -18.84 15.91 5.62
N ASP A 33 -19.28 17.12 5.96
CA ASP A 33 -18.44 18.13 6.62
C ASP A 33 -18.45 18.06 8.16
N GLY A 34 -19.54 17.58 8.76
CA GLY A 34 -19.73 17.61 10.21
C GLY A 34 -18.84 16.60 10.93
N LEU A 35 -18.79 15.36 10.44
CA LEU A 35 -17.96 14.31 11.02
C LEU A 35 -16.47 14.69 11.02
N VAL A 36 -15.99 15.21 9.89
CA VAL A 36 -14.59 15.61 9.73
C VAL A 36 -14.23 16.73 10.72
N SER A 37 -15.10 17.74 10.84
CA SER A 37 -14.90 18.84 11.80
C SER A 37 -14.92 18.34 13.24
N ASP A 38 -15.82 17.42 13.58
CA ASP A 38 -15.95 16.87 14.94
C ASP A 38 -14.73 16.03 15.32
N VAL A 39 -14.29 15.13 14.43
CA VAL A 39 -13.08 14.32 14.63
C VAL A 39 -11.86 15.22 14.81
N ARG A 40 -11.74 16.27 13.99
CA ARG A 40 -10.65 17.24 14.08
C ARG A 40 -10.66 18.01 15.41
N ALA A 41 -11.85 18.41 15.88
CA ALA A 41 -11.99 19.11 17.15
C ALA A 41 -11.57 18.22 18.33
N VAL A 42 -11.94 16.93 18.31
CA VAL A 42 -11.51 15.96 19.32
C VAL A 42 -10.00 15.77 19.31
N LEU A 43 -9.39 15.53 18.14
CA LEU A 43 -7.94 15.30 18.03
C LEU A 43 -7.11 16.51 18.48
N HIS A 44 -7.50 17.73 18.12
CA HIS A 44 -6.83 18.94 18.62
C HIS A 44 -7.07 19.20 20.11
N GLY A 45 -8.21 18.76 20.65
CA GLY A 45 -8.47 18.79 22.09
C GLY A 45 -7.54 17.87 22.87
N GLU A 46 -7.29 16.66 22.35
CA GLU A 46 -6.36 15.70 22.96
C GLU A 46 -4.89 16.11 22.80
N GLU A 47 -4.54 16.87 21.74
CA GLU A 47 -3.19 17.39 21.54
C GLU A 47 -2.74 18.35 22.66
N ILE A 48 -3.67 19.01 23.34
CA ILE A 48 -3.40 19.88 24.50
C ILE A 48 -3.70 19.21 25.85
N ASN A 49 -4.13 17.96 25.85
CA ASN A 49 -4.54 17.25 27.06
C ASN A 49 -3.33 16.60 27.77
N GLU A 50 -2.72 17.34 28.70
CA GLU A 50 -1.59 16.85 29.51
C GLU A 50 -1.92 15.65 30.43
N ALA A 51 -3.21 15.34 30.62
CA ALA A 51 -3.66 14.23 31.44
C ALA A 51 -3.94 12.93 30.65
N ALA A 52 -3.78 12.95 29.32
CA ALA A 52 -4.02 11.78 28.48
C ALA A 52 -2.97 10.68 28.70
N GLU A 53 -3.40 9.42 28.68
CA GLU A 53 -2.49 8.26 28.75
C GLU A 53 -1.54 8.17 27.54
N TYR A 54 -2.01 8.66 26.39
CA TYR A 54 -1.26 8.67 25.14
C TYR A 54 -1.24 10.09 24.56
N GLU A 55 -0.05 10.55 24.19
CA GLU A 55 0.17 11.90 23.66
C GLU A 55 -0.21 11.96 22.18
N VAL A 56 -1.07 12.92 21.81
CA VAL A 56 -1.42 13.22 20.41
C VAL A 56 -0.61 14.42 19.96
N LYS A 57 0.03 14.35 18.78
CA LYS A 57 0.83 15.45 18.21
C LYS A 57 0.60 15.60 16.70
N ASP A 58 0.91 16.79 16.20
CA ASP A 58 1.01 17.08 14.76
C ASP A 58 -0.29 16.75 13.99
N VAL A 59 -1.44 17.07 14.58
CA VAL A 59 -2.74 16.79 13.97
C VAL A 59 -2.88 17.56 12.65
N ARG A 60 -2.89 16.85 11.52
CA ARG A 60 -3.03 17.40 10.16
C ARG A 60 -4.22 16.79 9.45
N PHE A 61 -4.99 17.61 8.77
CA PHE A 61 -6.09 17.17 7.92
C PHE A 61 -5.65 17.14 6.45
N ILE A 62 -5.89 16.02 5.78
CA ILE A 62 -5.60 15.82 4.36
C ILE A 62 -6.89 15.34 3.69
N ASP A 63 -7.38 16.12 2.73
CA ASP A 63 -8.56 15.77 1.94
C ASP A 63 -8.15 14.90 0.74
N ALA A 64 -8.61 13.64 0.70
CA ALA A 64 -8.25 12.68 -0.33
C ALA A 64 -9.35 11.62 -0.55
N GLU A 65 -9.61 11.29 -1.82
CA GLU A 65 -10.55 10.24 -2.22
C GLU A 65 -9.86 8.86 -2.19
N VAL A 66 -10.38 7.91 -1.42
CA VAL A 66 -9.87 6.54 -1.32
C VAL A 66 -11.00 5.58 -1.68
N LYS A 67 -10.80 4.74 -2.71
CA LYS A 67 -11.75 3.68 -3.06
C LYS A 67 -11.32 2.36 -2.40
N LEU A 68 -12.28 1.54 -1.97
CA LEU A 68 -11.99 0.29 -1.27
C LEU A 68 -11.87 -0.86 -2.28
N VAL A 69 -10.83 -1.69 -2.12
CA VAL A 69 -10.70 -2.99 -2.78
C VAL A 69 -10.71 -4.04 -1.68
N ASP A 70 -11.74 -4.89 -1.65
CA ASP A 70 -11.75 -6.05 -0.77
C ASP A 70 -12.05 -7.31 -1.57
N GLN A 71 -11.47 -8.41 -1.10
CA GLN A 71 -11.53 -9.78 -1.61
C GLN A 71 -10.78 -10.07 -2.92
N LEU A 72 -9.50 -10.40 -2.81
CA LEU A 72 -8.93 -11.49 -3.60
C LEU A 72 -7.70 -12.06 -2.86
N VAL A 73 -7.40 -13.32 -3.11
CA VAL A 73 -6.19 -14.06 -2.70
C VAL A 73 -6.30 -14.84 -1.37
N ALA A 74 -7.08 -15.91 -1.44
CA ALA A 74 -7.24 -16.95 -0.43
C ALA A 74 -6.33 -18.17 -0.72
N LYS A 75 -5.04 -18.09 -0.37
CA LYS A 75 -4.11 -19.25 -0.35
C LYS A 75 -3.22 -19.20 0.89
N ASP A 76 -3.51 -20.01 1.92
CA ASP A 76 -2.73 -20.17 3.18
C ASP A 76 -1.98 -18.92 3.69
N HIS A 77 -2.67 -17.78 3.76
CA HIS A 77 -2.07 -16.49 4.15
C HIS A 77 -0.84 -16.05 3.33
N LEU A 78 -0.55 -16.68 2.19
CA LEU A 78 0.63 -16.46 1.37
C LEU A 78 0.75 -15.00 0.94
N PHE A 79 -0.37 -14.39 0.52
CA PHE A 79 -0.42 -12.96 0.21
C PHE A 79 0.01 -12.08 1.39
N LYS A 80 -0.54 -12.35 2.59
CA LYS A 80 -0.20 -11.62 3.81
C LYS A 80 1.25 -11.82 4.21
N ARG A 81 1.74 -13.06 4.16
CA ARG A 81 3.14 -13.42 4.46
C ARG A 81 4.10 -12.74 3.48
N SER A 82 3.79 -12.71 2.19
CA SER A 82 4.58 -12.01 1.17
C SER A 82 4.61 -10.51 1.39
N ILE A 83 3.46 -9.87 1.70
CA ILE A 83 3.43 -8.45 2.06
C ILE A 83 4.35 -8.20 3.26
N ILE A 84 4.24 -8.98 4.34
CA ILE A 84 5.06 -8.80 5.55
C ILE A 84 6.56 -8.92 5.22
N LEU A 85 6.96 -9.98 4.51
CA LEU A 85 8.37 -10.23 4.19
C LEU A 85 8.95 -9.13 3.30
N ILE A 86 8.26 -8.77 2.22
CA ILE A 86 8.72 -7.74 1.29
C ILE A 86 8.73 -6.38 1.99
N LYS A 87 7.68 -6.04 2.75
CA LYS A 87 7.59 -4.78 3.50
C LYS A 87 8.68 -4.67 4.57
N ALA A 88 8.96 -5.73 5.32
CA ALA A 88 10.04 -5.77 6.31
C ALA A 88 11.40 -5.58 5.65
N TRP A 89 11.68 -6.28 4.53
CA TRP A 89 12.92 -6.10 3.80
C TRP A 89 13.06 -4.68 3.25
N CYS A 90 11.99 -4.15 2.65
CA CYS A 90 11.97 -2.79 2.11
C CYS A 90 12.16 -1.71 3.19
N TYR A 91 11.65 -1.96 4.41
CA TYR A 91 11.76 -1.02 5.53
C TYR A 91 13.12 -1.12 6.23
N TYR A 92 13.48 -2.30 6.72
CA TYR A 92 14.64 -2.49 7.60
C TYR A 92 15.96 -2.60 6.84
N GLU A 93 15.98 -3.30 5.70
CA GLU A 93 17.21 -3.57 4.97
C GLU A 93 17.47 -2.55 3.86
N SER A 94 16.56 -2.46 2.89
CA SER A 94 16.82 -1.65 1.69
C SER A 94 16.49 -0.17 1.87
N ARG A 95 15.73 0.19 2.92
CA ARG A 95 15.28 1.57 3.22
C ARG A 95 14.62 2.25 2.03
N VAL A 96 13.75 1.53 1.32
CA VAL A 96 13.06 2.03 0.10
C VAL A 96 11.61 2.45 0.36
N LEU A 97 11.13 2.42 1.60
CA LEU A 97 9.77 2.89 1.93
C LEU A 97 9.78 4.34 2.42
N GLY A 98 8.81 5.12 1.94
CA GLY A 98 8.57 6.50 2.40
C GLY A 98 8.40 7.49 1.25
N ALA A 99 7.17 7.64 0.74
CA ALA A 99 6.89 8.54 -0.38
C ALA A 99 7.27 10.01 -0.12
N HIS A 100 7.16 10.48 1.13
CA HIS A 100 7.61 11.81 1.53
C HIS A 100 9.13 12.02 1.37
N HIS A 101 9.91 10.94 1.35
CA HIS A 101 11.36 10.95 1.15
C HIS A 101 11.76 10.63 -0.30
N GLY A 102 10.80 10.64 -1.23
CA GLY A 102 11.06 10.30 -2.63
C GLY A 102 11.25 8.81 -2.90
N LEU A 103 10.72 7.96 -2.02
CA LEU A 103 10.81 6.49 -2.08
C LEU A 103 9.43 5.87 -2.40
N ILE A 104 9.30 4.54 -2.38
CA ILE A 104 8.02 3.86 -2.67
C ILE A 104 7.06 3.99 -1.47
N SER A 105 5.77 4.24 -1.71
CA SER A 105 4.75 4.20 -0.64
C SER A 105 4.41 2.76 -0.27
N THR A 106 3.89 2.56 0.94
CA THR A 106 3.33 1.27 1.38
C THR A 106 2.20 0.81 0.46
N TYR A 107 1.31 1.73 0.07
CA TYR A 107 0.23 1.45 -0.88
C TYR A 107 0.75 1.02 -2.26
N ALA A 108 1.78 1.68 -2.80
CA ALA A 108 2.39 1.31 -4.08
C ALA A 108 3.05 -0.08 -4.01
N LEU A 109 3.71 -0.39 -2.90
CA LEU A 109 4.31 -1.70 -2.65
C LEU A 109 3.24 -2.79 -2.58
N GLU A 110 2.19 -2.57 -1.80
CA GLU A 110 1.09 -3.53 -1.62
C GLU A 110 0.32 -3.75 -2.94
N THR A 111 0.14 -2.70 -3.74
CA THR A 111 -0.44 -2.78 -5.10
C THR A 111 0.43 -3.63 -6.03
N LEU A 112 1.75 -3.44 -5.99
CA LEU A 112 2.69 -4.24 -6.78
C LEU A 112 2.62 -5.73 -6.39
N VAL A 113 2.61 -6.03 -5.09
CA VAL A 113 2.49 -7.41 -4.59
C VAL A 113 1.14 -8.00 -5.01
N LEU A 114 0.04 -7.26 -4.90
CA LEU A 114 -1.28 -7.71 -5.35
C LEU A 114 -1.29 -8.04 -6.84
N TYR A 115 -0.71 -7.18 -7.66
CA TYR A 115 -0.64 -7.38 -9.11
C TYR A 115 0.17 -8.63 -9.48
N ILE A 116 1.32 -8.84 -8.82
CA ILE A 116 2.14 -10.04 -8.98
C ILE A 116 1.31 -11.30 -8.63
N PHE A 117 0.61 -11.30 -7.50
CA PHE A 117 -0.24 -12.43 -7.12
C PHE A 117 -1.40 -12.67 -8.09
N HIS A 118 -1.99 -11.60 -8.63
CA HIS A 118 -3.02 -11.70 -9.66
C HIS A 118 -2.47 -12.36 -10.93
N GLN A 119 -1.30 -11.90 -11.42
CA GLN A 119 -0.70 -12.39 -12.65
C GLN A 119 -0.25 -13.86 -12.56
N PHE A 120 0.26 -14.27 -11.40
CA PHE A 120 0.78 -15.62 -11.19
C PHE A 120 -0.20 -16.56 -10.46
N HIS A 121 -1.45 -16.13 -10.21
CA HIS A 121 -2.43 -16.89 -9.43
C HIS A 121 -2.56 -18.35 -9.90
N VAL A 122 -2.53 -18.59 -11.22
CA VAL A 122 -2.61 -19.93 -11.86
C VAL A 122 -1.35 -20.78 -11.59
N SER A 123 -0.15 -20.20 -11.65
CA SER A 123 1.10 -20.91 -11.32
C SER A 123 1.21 -21.24 -9.83
N LEU A 124 0.49 -20.51 -8.97
CA LEU A 124 0.40 -20.77 -7.53
C LEU A 124 -0.62 -21.86 -7.17
N ASP A 125 -1.38 -22.40 -8.13
CA ASP A 125 -2.29 -23.56 -7.95
C ASP A 125 -1.63 -24.90 -8.36
N ALA A 126 -0.41 -24.88 -8.90
CA ALA A 126 0.32 -26.10 -9.20
C ALA A 126 0.73 -26.80 -7.88
N GLU A 127 0.45 -28.10 -7.77
CA GLU A 127 0.69 -28.89 -6.55
C GLU A 127 2.14 -28.77 -6.06
N VAL A 128 2.28 -28.42 -4.78
CA VAL A 128 3.57 -28.29 -4.09
C VAL A 128 4.17 -29.69 -3.89
N PRO A 129 5.41 -29.97 -4.33
CA PRO A 129 6.07 -31.23 -4.02
C PRO A 129 6.27 -31.36 -2.51
N GLU A 130 5.99 -32.53 -1.93
CA GLU A 130 6.04 -32.78 -0.46
C GLU A 130 7.41 -32.54 0.22
N ASN A 131 8.47 -32.20 -0.51
CA ASN A 131 9.80 -32.01 0.06
C ASN A 131 10.43 -30.68 -0.41
N GLY A 132 10.38 -29.68 0.48
CA GLY A 132 11.40 -28.63 0.60
C GLY A 132 11.08 -27.27 -0.02
N GLY A 133 10.66 -26.33 0.85
CA GLY A 133 10.80 -24.89 0.63
C GLY A 133 9.67 -24.20 -0.13
N ASN A 134 8.61 -23.78 0.57
CA ASN A 134 7.54 -22.92 0.03
C ASN A 134 8.00 -21.46 -0.17
N THR A 135 9.02 -21.21 -0.98
CA THR A 135 9.48 -19.85 -1.29
C THR A 135 8.87 -19.38 -2.60
N LEU A 136 7.81 -18.58 -2.50
CA LEU A 136 7.17 -17.88 -3.63
C LEU A 136 8.14 -16.98 -4.41
N LEU A 137 9.15 -16.45 -3.72
CA LEU A 137 10.13 -15.51 -4.23
C LEU A 137 11.41 -16.23 -4.70
N THR A 138 11.27 -17.27 -5.52
CA THR A 138 12.44 -17.92 -6.12
C THR A 138 13.16 -16.97 -7.08
N GLU A 139 14.43 -17.24 -7.38
CA GLU A 139 15.15 -16.46 -8.38
C GLU A 139 14.45 -16.51 -9.75
N GLU A 140 13.84 -17.64 -10.12
CA GLU A 140 13.07 -17.78 -11.35
C GLU A 140 11.83 -16.90 -11.35
N PHE A 141 11.11 -16.83 -10.22
CA PHE A 141 9.95 -15.97 -10.07
C PHE A 141 10.33 -14.48 -10.18
N ILE A 142 11.42 -14.08 -9.51
CA ILE A 142 11.92 -12.70 -9.58
C ILE A 142 12.35 -12.37 -11.02
N ARG A 143 13.06 -13.28 -11.68
CA ARG A 143 13.47 -13.11 -13.08
C ARG A 143 12.27 -12.96 -14.01
N SER A 144 11.26 -13.81 -13.85
CA SER A 144 10.01 -13.73 -14.61
C SER A 144 9.28 -12.39 -14.39
N CYS A 145 9.27 -11.87 -13.16
CA CYS A 145 8.74 -10.54 -12.86
C CYS A 145 9.53 -9.44 -13.59
N VAL A 146 10.86 -9.48 -13.55
CA VAL A 146 11.71 -8.49 -14.23
C VAL A 146 11.46 -8.51 -15.74
N GLU A 147 11.38 -9.68 -16.35
CA GLU A 147 11.12 -9.85 -17.79
C GLU A 147 9.71 -9.37 -18.18
N SER A 148 8.71 -9.66 -17.36
CA SER A 148 7.30 -9.35 -17.66
C SER A 148 6.93 -7.88 -17.44
N PHE A 149 7.59 -7.21 -16.48
CA PHE A 149 7.17 -5.88 -16.01
C PHE A 149 8.15 -4.75 -16.38
N SER A 150 9.33 -5.05 -16.90
CA SER A 150 10.27 -4.03 -17.37
C SER A 150 9.89 -3.50 -18.75
N VAL A 151 9.73 -2.18 -18.88
CA VAL A 151 9.49 -1.52 -20.17
C VAL A 151 10.80 -0.90 -20.68
N PRO A 152 11.18 -1.10 -21.95
CA PRO A 152 12.34 -0.43 -22.54
C PRO A 152 12.23 1.09 -22.43
N SER A 153 13.34 1.76 -22.14
CA SER A 153 13.41 3.21 -21.92
C SER A 153 13.14 4.07 -23.16
N ARG A 154 12.83 3.46 -24.31
CA ARG A 154 12.61 4.15 -25.58
C ARG A 154 11.44 3.53 -26.35
N GLY A 155 10.34 4.28 -26.41
CA GLY A 155 9.18 3.99 -27.24
C GLY A 155 8.18 5.13 -27.12
N SER A 156 8.11 5.97 -28.14
CA SER A 156 7.21 7.10 -28.29
C SER A 156 5.78 6.60 -28.52
N ASP A 157 4.88 6.86 -27.57
CA ASP A 157 3.44 6.95 -27.83
C ASP A 157 2.89 8.07 -26.96
N LEU A 158 3.05 9.31 -27.46
CA LEU A 158 2.82 10.53 -26.69
C LEU A 158 1.33 10.87 -26.49
N ASN A 159 0.39 10.09 -27.03
CA ASN A 159 -1.03 10.48 -27.09
C ASN A 159 -2.04 9.49 -26.47
N LEU A 160 -1.62 8.39 -25.84
CA LEU A 160 -2.52 7.40 -25.24
C LEU A 160 -2.23 7.07 -23.75
N ARG A 161 -1.31 7.80 -23.11
CA ARG A 161 -0.84 7.43 -21.77
C ARG A 161 -1.68 8.09 -20.69
N ALA A 162 -2.20 7.28 -19.77
CA ALA A 162 -3.04 7.73 -18.65
C ALA A 162 -2.32 8.69 -17.68
N PHE A 163 -0.98 8.66 -17.62
CA PHE A 163 -0.16 9.57 -16.80
C PHE A 163 1.27 9.77 -17.35
N PRO A 164 1.99 10.82 -16.92
CA PRO A 164 3.40 11.03 -17.26
C PRO A 164 4.31 9.90 -16.73
N GLN A 165 5.19 9.37 -17.59
CA GLN A 165 6.13 8.33 -17.18
C GLN A 165 7.20 8.85 -16.22
N LYS A 166 7.50 8.05 -15.20
CA LYS A 166 8.52 8.25 -14.17
C LYS A 166 9.48 7.06 -14.14
N HIS A 167 10.41 7.04 -13.19
CA HIS A 167 11.36 5.95 -13.04
C HIS A 167 10.67 4.62 -12.67
N LEU A 168 9.67 4.70 -11.79
CA LEU A 168 8.76 3.62 -11.46
C LEU A 168 7.35 4.03 -11.88
N ASN A 169 6.62 3.14 -12.56
CA ASN A 169 5.28 3.40 -13.07
C ASN A 169 4.35 2.29 -12.59
N ILE A 170 3.49 2.62 -11.64
CA ILE A 170 2.49 1.71 -11.09
C ILE A 170 1.14 2.40 -11.28
N ILE A 171 0.26 1.77 -12.07
CA ILE A 171 -1.09 2.28 -12.30
C ILE A 171 -1.91 2.03 -11.04
N ASP A 172 -2.55 3.07 -10.50
CA ASP A 172 -3.51 2.92 -9.43
C ASP A 172 -4.78 2.20 -9.96
N PRO A 173 -5.13 1.01 -9.44
CA PRO A 173 -6.32 0.27 -9.88
C PRO A 173 -7.63 1.05 -9.71
N LEU A 174 -7.65 2.04 -8.81
CA LEU A 174 -8.82 2.83 -8.46
C LEU A 174 -8.92 4.13 -9.27
N LYS A 175 -7.81 4.53 -9.90
CA LYS A 175 -7.66 5.81 -10.58
C LYS A 175 -6.56 5.71 -11.63
N GLU A 176 -6.90 5.27 -12.83
CA GLU A 176 -5.95 4.95 -13.92
C GLU A 176 -4.98 6.08 -14.31
N ASN A 177 -5.33 7.35 -14.05
CA ASN A 177 -4.47 8.51 -14.29
C ASN A 177 -3.54 8.86 -13.11
N ASN A 178 -3.54 8.05 -12.05
CA ASN A 178 -2.70 8.21 -10.87
C ASN A 178 -1.53 7.21 -10.92
N ASN A 179 -0.30 7.72 -11.07
CA ASN A 179 0.91 6.91 -10.97
C ASN A 179 1.37 6.82 -9.51
N LEU A 180 1.28 5.64 -8.90
CA LEU A 180 1.71 5.42 -7.52
C LEU A 180 3.23 5.45 -7.34
N GLY A 181 3.99 5.22 -8.42
CA GLY A 181 5.45 5.31 -8.45
C GLY A 181 6.00 6.73 -8.61
N ARG A 182 5.13 7.76 -8.65
CA ARG A 182 5.53 9.14 -8.97
C ARG A 182 6.49 9.81 -8.00
N SER A 183 6.56 9.33 -6.74
CA SER A 183 7.50 9.81 -5.73
C SER A 183 8.92 9.29 -5.94
N VAL A 184 9.08 8.16 -6.65
CA VAL A 184 10.38 7.49 -6.81
C VAL A 184 11.26 8.28 -7.76
N ASN A 185 12.36 8.81 -7.21
CA ASN A 185 13.39 9.50 -7.97
C ASN A 185 14.52 8.53 -8.31
N LYS A 186 15.20 8.74 -9.46
CA LYS A 186 16.51 8.13 -9.65
C LYS A 186 17.44 8.77 -8.63
N GLY A 187 18.00 7.97 -7.73
CA GLY A 187 19.11 8.42 -6.89
C GLY A 187 20.22 9.00 -7.78
N MET A 188 20.84 10.08 -7.33
CA MET A 188 22.07 10.63 -7.93
C MET A 188 23.17 9.56 -7.98
#